data_AF-A0A0S8I2U8-F1
#
_entry.id   AF-A0A0S8I2U8-F1
#
_cell.length_a   1.000
_cell.length_b   1.000
_cell.length_c   1.000
_cell.angle_alpha   90.00
_cell.angle_beta   90.00
_cell.angle_gamma   90.00
#
_symmetry.space_group_name_H-M   'P 1'
#
loop_
_entity.id
_entity.type
_entity.pdbx_description
1 polymer ?
#
loop_
_entity_poly.entity_id
_entity_poly.type
_entity_poly.pdbx_seq_one_letter_code
_entity_poly.pdbx_strand_id
1 'polypeptide(L)'
;MAQQRIPRALGEWLSEETLRADLALYHKLALDWGASEAAIIPASDVTIDERVRLKCTVPRCLRAGESPNCPPHAPDLNLVRRALERFTWAILFKCDVEPIEAYLPGGGKDKTDKRRTLAFHKQSADIVYKLERQAYKDGYHLAMGFGGGSCKDYLCQGLLCQYLDSGRCRFPHRARPAMEAVGIDVFALLNKVRWYAYALLDDLSIVPCAITVGIVFIH
;
A
#
# COMPACT_ATOMS: atom_id res chain seq x y z
N MET A 1 -22.55 5.30 13.40
CA MET A 1 -21.88 5.34 14.71
C MET A 1 -21.10 4.04 14.88
N ALA A 2 -19.78 4.10 15.04
CA ALA A 2 -18.99 2.87 15.26
C ALA A 2 -19.32 2.32 16.65
N GLN A 3 -19.87 1.11 16.71
CA GLN A 3 -20.11 0.41 17.98
C GLN A 3 -18.77 0.31 18.73
N GLN A 4 -18.71 0.88 19.93
CA GLN A 4 -17.51 0.79 20.79
C GLN A 4 -17.30 -0.67 21.16
N ARG A 5 -16.34 -1.32 20.49
CA ARG A 5 -15.88 -2.66 20.83
C ARG A 5 -15.00 -2.60 22.09
N ILE A 6 -15.11 -3.62 22.92
CA ILE A 6 -14.23 -3.82 24.06
C ILE A 6 -12.81 -4.04 23.50
N PRO A 7 -11.79 -3.27 23.94
CA PRO A 7 -10.42 -3.49 23.52
C PRO A 7 -9.96 -4.90 23.88
N ARG A 8 -9.28 -5.59 22.95
CA ARG A 8 -8.64 -6.88 23.18
C ARG A 8 -7.17 -6.68 23.54
N ALA A 9 -6.62 -7.56 24.37
CA ALA A 9 -5.19 -7.53 24.64
C ALA A 9 -4.40 -7.88 23.37
N LEU A 10 -3.21 -7.28 23.26
CA LEU A 10 -2.37 -7.42 22.08
C LEU A 10 -1.79 -8.84 22.01
N GLY A 11 -1.94 -9.50 20.86
CA GLY A 11 -1.31 -10.80 20.58
C GLY A 11 -1.95 -12.01 21.27
N GLU A 12 -3.12 -11.85 21.88
CA GLU A 12 -3.87 -13.00 22.38
C GLU A 12 -4.34 -13.90 21.24
N TRP A 13 -4.49 -15.19 21.57
CA TRP A 13 -5.09 -16.15 20.66
C TRP A 13 -6.54 -15.78 20.38
N LEU A 14 -6.94 -15.84 19.10
CA LEU A 14 -8.28 -15.50 18.65
C LEU A 14 -8.98 -16.76 18.14
N SER A 15 -10.28 -16.87 18.43
CA SER A 15 -11.09 -17.89 17.80
C SER A 15 -11.25 -17.61 16.30
N GLU A 16 -11.48 -18.67 15.52
CA GLU A 16 -11.65 -18.54 14.07
C GLU A 16 -12.87 -17.66 13.72
N GLU A 17 -13.93 -17.70 14.52
CA GLU A 17 -15.12 -16.87 14.37
C GLU A 17 -14.78 -15.38 14.56
N THR A 18 -13.94 -15.07 15.56
CA THR A 18 -13.51 -13.71 15.84
C THR A 18 -12.64 -13.17 14.71
N LEU A 19 -11.68 -13.97 14.24
CA LEU A 19 -10.83 -13.63 13.10
C LEU A 19 -11.66 -13.36 11.84
N ARG A 20 -12.61 -14.25 11.50
CA ARG A 20 -13.50 -14.08 10.35
C ARG A 20 -14.35 -12.81 10.46
N ALA A 21 -14.88 -12.51 11.65
CA ALA A 21 -15.66 -11.30 11.89
C ALA A 21 -14.82 -10.02 11.75
N ASP A 22 -13.56 -10.05 12.17
CA ASP A 22 -12.64 -8.93 12.02
C ASP A 22 -12.21 -8.71 10.57
N LEU A 23 -11.89 -9.78 9.83
CA LEU A 23 -11.58 -9.69 8.41
C LEU A 23 -12.77 -9.10 7.61
N ALA A 24 -13.99 -9.54 7.91
CA ALA A 24 -15.21 -8.99 7.31
C ALA A 24 -15.40 -7.51 7.66
N LEU A 25 -15.08 -7.11 8.90
CA LEU A 25 -15.08 -5.72 9.31
C LEU A 25 -14.04 -4.90 8.53
N TYR A 26 -12.81 -5.38 8.39
CA TYR A 26 -11.75 -4.66 7.69
C TYR A 26 -12.02 -4.51 6.20
N HIS A 27 -12.57 -5.55 5.57
CA HIS A 27 -13.10 -5.46 4.21
C HIS A 27 -14.14 -4.34 4.09
N LYS A 28 -15.14 -4.30 4.99
CA LYS A 28 -16.15 -3.25 4.99
C LYS A 28 -15.55 -1.85 5.23
N LEU A 29 -14.63 -1.73 6.17
CA LEU A 29 -13.98 -0.45 6.48
C LEU A 29 -13.15 0.08 5.31
N ALA A 30 -12.49 -0.80 4.54
CA ALA A 30 -11.77 -0.40 3.34
C ALA A 30 -12.71 0.32 2.35
N LEU A 31 -13.88 -0.28 2.08
CA LEU A 31 -14.91 0.30 1.22
C LEU A 31 -15.48 1.60 1.80
N ASP A 32 -15.85 1.60 3.08
CA ASP A 32 -16.36 2.79 3.78
C ASP A 32 -15.35 3.96 3.78
N TRP A 33 -14.05 3.68 3.68
CA TRP A 33 -12.98 4.67 3.62
C TRP A 33 -12.53 5.04 2.21
N GLY A 34 -13.24 4.57 1.19
CA GLY A 34 -13.07 5.00 -0.20
C GLY A 34 -12.31 4.02 -1.09
N ALA A 35 -12.12 2.75 -0.69
CA ALA A 35 -11.73 1.74 -1.67
C ALA A 35 -12.90 1.48 -2.63
N SER A 36 -12.61 1.37 -3.93
CA SER A 36 -13.61 1.00 -4.93
C SER A 36 -13.99 -0.47 -4.79
N GLU A 37 -13.01 -1.32 -4.52
CA GLU A 37 -13.20 -2.76 -4.27
C GLU A 37 -12.20 -3.24 -3.21
N ALA A 38 -12.60 -4.25 -2.45
CA ALA A 38 -11.80 -4.91 -1.42
C ALA A 38 -11.96 -6.43 -1.53
N ALA A 39 -10.96 -7.17 -1.07
CA ALA A 39 -10.93 -8.63 -1.06
C ALA A 39 -10.19 -9.12 0.19
N ILE A 40 -10.71 -10.19 0.80
CA ILE A 40 -10.02 -10.94 1.85
C ILE A 40 -9.27 -12.08 1.14
N ILE A 41 -7.95 -12.10 1.24
CA ILE A 41 -7.12 -13.10 0.56
C ILE A 41 -6.25 -13.85 1.58
N PRO A 42 -5.94 -15.14 1.35
CA PRO A 42 -4.87 -15.82 2.06
C PRO A 42 -3.54 -15.09 1.84
N ALA A 43 -2.73 -14.92 2.90
CA ALA A 43 -1.42 -14.30 2.76
C ALA A 43 -0.49 -15.11 1.83
N SER A 44 -0.72 -16.43 1.72
CA SER A 44 -0.03 -17.33 0.79
C SER A 44 -0.26 -17.02 -0.69
N ASP A 45 -1.24 -16.19 -1.03
CA ASP A 45 -1.43 -15.72 -2.41
C ASP A 45 -0.43 -14.62 -2.82
N VAL A 46 0.22 -13.99 -1.86
CA VAL A 46 1.20 -12.91 -2.09
C VAL A 46 2.56 -13.51 -2.40
N THR A 47 3.09 -13.16 -3.57
CA THR A 47 4.40 -13.61 -4.03
C THR A 47 5.41 -12.47 -4.02
N ILE A 48 6.63 -12.77 -3.56
CA ILE A 48 7.78 -11.87 -3.66
C ILE A 48 8.60 -12.27 -4.88
N ASP A 49 8.71 -11.37 -5.84
CA ASP A 49 9.43 -11.55 -7.10
C ASP A 49 10.52 -10.48 -7.27
N GLU A 50 11.76 -10.92 -7.40
CA GLU A 50 12.93 -10.04 -7.55
C GLU A 50 12.84 -9.15 -8.80
N ARG A 51 12.12 -9.58 -9.85
CA ARG A 51 11.91 -8.79 -11.08
C ARG A 51 11.10 -7.53 -10.81
N VAL A 52 10.20 -7.55 -9.81
CA VAL A 52 9.48 -6.36 -9.35
C VAL A 52 10.47 -5.35 -8.78
N ARG A 53 11.40 -5.80 -7.93
CA ARG A 53 12.45 -4.94 -7.36
C ARG A 53 13.36 -4.35 -8.44
N LEU A 54 13.64 -5.10 -9.51
CA LEU A 54 14.41 -4.58 -10.65
C LEU A 54 13.72 -3.39 -11.34
N LYS A 55 12.38 -3.31 -11.35
CA LYS A 55 11.67 -2.14 -11.87
C LYS A 55 11.89 -0.87 -11.03
N CYS A 56 12.28 -1.00 -9.77
CA CYS A 56 12.70 0.15 -8.96
C CYS A 56 14.15 0.58 -9.23
N THR A 57 15.03 -0.34 -9.65
CA THR A 57 16.48 -0.09 -9.69
C THR A 57 17.08 -0.04 -11.11
N VAL A 58 16.38 -0.51 -12.15
CA VAL A 58 16.92 -0.67 -13.52
C VAL A 58 15.94 -0.18 -14.62
N PRO A 59 16.17 1.00 -15.22
CA PRO A 59 16.92 2.11 -14.63
C PRO A 59 16.24 2.57 -13.34
N ARG A 60 17.00 3.22 -12.46
CA ARG A 60 16.49 3.69 -11.16
C ARG A 60 15.22 4.51 -11.33
N CYS A 61 14.14 4.12 -10.65
CA CYS A 61 12.90 4.88 -10.67
C CYS A 61 13.09 6.23 -9.97
N LEU A 62 12.19 7.18 -10.22
CA LEU A 62 12.27 8.56 -9.72
C LEU A 62 12.35 8.69 -8.19
N ARG A 63 12.01 7.63 -7.45
CA ARG A 63 11.95 7.60 -5.98
C ARG A 63 12.91 6.61 -5.32
N ALA A 64 13.60 5.78 -6.09
CA ALA A 64 14.58 4.86 -5.52
C ALA A 64 15.76 5.65 -4.91
N GLY A 65 16.09 5.34 -3.65
CA GLY A 65 17.06 6.06 -2.82
C GLY A 65 16.52 7.32 -2.15
N GLU A 66 15.27 7.73 -2.39
CA GLU A 66 14.74 9.02 -1.91
C GLU A 66 14.04 8.93 -0.55
N SER A 67 13.88 7.74 0.03
CA SER A 67 13.31 7.51 1.36
C SER A 67 13.81 6.17 1.95
N PRO A 68 13.71 5.94 3.27
CA PRO A 68 14.04 4.63 3.88
C PRO A 68 13.13 3.49 3.39
N ASN A 69 11.99 3.83 2.80
CA ASN A 69 11.00 2.91 2.29
C ASN A 69 11.18 2.58 0.80
N CYS A 70 12.22 3.09 0.16
CA CYS A 70 12.56 2.81 -1.23
C CYS A 70 13.93 2.13 -1.33
N PRO A 71 14.15 1.19 -2.27
CA PRO A 71 15.46 0.57 -2.47
C PRO A 71 16.55 1.62 -2.77
N PRO A 72 17.79 1.44 -2.29
CA PRO A 72 18.31 0.27 -1.59
C PRO A 72 18.01 0.24 -0.08
N HIS A 73 17.30 1.23 0.48
CA HIS A 73 17.03 1.33 1.92
C HIS A 73 15.82 0.51 2.38
N ALA A 74 14.89 0.20 1.47
CA ALA A 74 13.74 -0.64 1.75
C ALA A 74 14.16 -2.02 2.29
N PRO A 75 13.31 -2.70 3.08
CA PRO A 75 13.61 -4.03 3.61
C PRO A 75 14.11 -5.02 2.55
N ASP A 76 15.01 -5.91 2.98
CA ASP A 76 15.52 -6.99 2.15
C ASP A 76 14.40 -7.97 1.75
N LEU A 77 14.46 -8.48 0.53
CA LEU A 77 13.40 -9.36 -0.02
C LEU A 77 13.31 -10.70 0.72
N ASN A 78 14.43 -11.25 1.20
CA ASN A 78 14.39 -12.50 1.97
C ASN A 78 13.78 -12.28 3.36
N LEU A 79 14.04 -11.12 3.98
CA LEU A 79 13.36 -10.74 5.21
C LEU A 79 11.85 -10.62 5.00
N VAL A 80 11.43 -9.91 3.94
CA VAL A 80 10.01 -9.73 3.61
C VAL A 80 9.35 -11.09 3.37
N ARG A 81 9.96 -11.96 2.56
CA ARG A 81 9.44 -13.31 2.28
C ARG A 81 9.17 -14.11 3.55
N ARG A 82 10.17 -14.23 4.43
CA ARG A 82 10.02 -14.95 5.71
C ARG A 82 9.00 -14.31 6.65
N ALA A 83 8.85 -12.99 6.61
CA ALA A 83 7.85 -12.30 7.42
C ALA A 83 6.44 -12.58 6.90
N LEU A 84 6.22 -12.50 5.58
CA LEU A 84 4.92 -12.74 4.96
C LEU A 84 4.42 -14.18 5.17
N GLU A 85 5.32 -15.16 5.21
CA GLU A 85 5.01 -16.56 5.54
C GLU A 85 4.41 -16.76 6.95
N ARG A 86 4.56 -15.79 7.85
CA ARG A 86 4.01 -15.86 9.22
C ARG A 86 2.63 -15.23 9.35
N PHE A 87 2.13 -14.60 8.29
CA PHE A 87 0.76 -14.11 8.22
C PHE A 87 -0.13 -15.15 7.55
N THR A 88 -1.41 -15.12 7.90
CA THR A 88 -2.42 -16.05 7.42
C THR A 88 -3.34 -15.39 6.41
N TRP A 89 -3.70 -14.12 6.65
CA TRP A 89 -4.66 -13.38 5.85
C TRP A 89 -4.15 -12.00 5.47
N ALA A 90 -4.73 -11.42 4.43
CA ALA A 90 -4.56 -10.02 4.09
C ALA A 90 -5.86 -9.41 3.55
N ILE A 91 -6.01 -8.11 3.76
CA ILE A 91 -7.04 -7.29 3.12
C ILE A 91 -6.37 -6.58 1.94
N LEU A 92 -6.70 -7.01 0.74
CA LEU A 92 -6.30 -6.37 -0.52
C LEU A 92 -7.41 -5.43 -0.97
N PHE A 93 -7.07 -4.23 -1.44
CA PHE A 93 -8.07 -3.30 -1.95
C PHE A 93 -7.51 -2.42 -3.05
N LYS A 94 -8.40 -1.92 -3.92
CA LYS A 94 -8.06 -0.95 -4.96
C LYS A 94 -8.88 0.33 -4.82
N CYS A 95 -8.32 1.44 -5.26
CA CYS A 95 -9.00 2.72 -5.42
C CYS A 95 -8.88 3.13 -6.89
N ASP A 96 -10.00 3.43 -7.53
CA ASP A 96 -9.98 4.00 -8.88
C ASP A 96 -9.50 5.47 -8.80
N VAL A 97 -8.76 5.90 -9.81
CA VAL A 97 -8.21 7.25 -9.93
C VAL A 97 -8.93 7.94 -11.07
N GLU A 98 -9.78 8.90 -10.72
CA GLU A 98 -10.56 9.68 -11.67
C GLU A 98 -10.29 11.18 -11.50
N PRO A 99 -10.07 11.93 -12.60
CA PRO A 99 -9.94 11.43 -13.97
C PRO A 99 -8.60 10.67 -14.18
N ILE A 100 -8.52 9.76 -15.15
CA ILE A 100 -7.33 8.92 -15.41
C ILE A 100 -6.05 9.75 -15.56
N GLU A 101 -6.15 10.95 -16.15
CA GLU A 101 -5.05 11.90 -16.34
C GLU A 101 -4.41 12.33 -15.01
N ALA A 102 -5.13 12.23 -13.88
CA ALA A 102 -4.60 12.50 -12.54
C ALA A 102 -3.53 11.48 -12.12
N TYR A 103 -3.43 10.33 -12.78
CA TYR A 103 -2.36 9.36 -12.60
C TYR A 103 -1.05 9.80 -13.28
N LEU A 104 -1.12 10.68 -14.29
CA LEU A 104 0.07 11.06 -15.05
C LEU A 104 0.93 12.11 -14.32
N PRO A 105 2.24 11.85 -14.13
CA PRO A 105 3.14 12.87 -13.60
C PRO A 105 3.36 13.98 -14.64
N GLY A 106 2.82 15.18 -14.38
CA GLY A 106 3.12 16.40 -15.15
C GLY A 106 1.99 16.95 -16.03
N GLY A 107 0.73 16.57 -15.81
CA GLY A 107 -0.43 17.15 -16.52
C GLY A 107 -0.79 18.61 -16.15
N GLY A 108 -0.03 19.25 -15.25
CA GLY A 108 -0.22 20.65 -14.88
C GLY A 108 0.29 21.60 -15.96
N LYS A 109 -0.52 22.60 -16.35
CA LYS A 109 -0.17 23.62 -17.36
C LYS A 109 0.96 24.58 -16.94
N ASP A 110 1.38 24.56 -15.67
CA ASP A 110 2.34 25.53 -15.13
C ASP A 110 3.74 24.91 -14.92
N LYS A 111 4.77 25.60 -15.43
CA LYS A 111 6.18 25.20 -15.37
C LYS A 111 6.76 25.27 -13.95
N THR A 112 6.05 25.91 -13.01
CA THR A 112 6.43 26.05 -11.60
C THR A 112 6.02 24.84 -10.73
N ASP A 113 5.08 24.01 -11.20
CA ASP A 113 4.55 22.84 -10.47
C ASP A 113 5.25 21.52 -10.84
N LYS A 114 6.55 21.60 -11.17
CA LYS A 114 7.37 20.43 -11.54
C LYS A 114 7.79 19.56 -10.35
N ARG A 115 7.17 19.68 -9.18
CA ARG A 115 7.27 18.61 -8.18
C ARG A 115 6.37 17.48 -8.67
N ARG A 116 6.99 16.53 -9.39
CA ARG A 116 6.47 15.22 -9.84
C ARG A 116 5.95 14.37 -8.67
N THR A 117 5.02 14.91 -7.91
CA THR A 117 4.48 14.31 -6.70
C THR A 117 3.38 13.36 -7.14
N LEU A 118 3.63 12.06 -7.00
CA LEU A 118 2.66 10.99 -7.32
C LEU A 118 1.58 10.92 -6.23
N ALA A 119 0.80 12.00 -6.11
CA ALA A 119 -0.16 12.18 -5.03
C ALA A 119 -1.39 11.27 -5.15
N PHE A 120 -1.62 10.64 -6.31
CA PHE A 120 -2.72 9.71 -6.56
C PHE A 120 -2.70 8.48 -5.63
N HIS A 121 -1.54 8.12 -5.06
CA HIS A 121 -1.43 7.07 -4.04
C HIS A 121 -1.91 7.49 -2.64
N LYS A 122 -2.23 8.77 -2.43
CA LYS A 122 -2.58 9.27 -1.09
C LYS A 122 -3.81 8.57 -0.50
N GLN A 123 -4.84 8.36 -1.31
CA GLN A 123 -6.08 7.73 -0.84
C GLN A 123 -5.86 6.29 -0.40
N SER A 124 -5.23 5.47 -1.24
CA SER A 124 -4.92 4.08 -0.89
C SER A 124 -3.97 4.00 0.31
N ALA A 125 -2.94 4.85 0.38
CA ALA A 125 -2.05 4.91 1.53
C ALA A 125 -2.75 5.32 2.84
N ASP A 126 -3.73 6.22 2.78
CA ASP A 126 -4.52 6.61 3.94
C ASP A 126 -5.40 5.45 4.42
N ILE A 127 -5.94 4.64 3.52
CA ILE A 127 -6.70 3.42 3.86
C ILE A 127 -5.77 2.37 4.50
N VAL A 128 -4.58 2.13 3.94
CA VAL A 128 -3.57 1.22 4.53
C VAL A 128 -3.30 1.61 5.98
N TYR A 129 -2.98 2.88 6.23
CA TYR A 129 -2.71 3.37 7.59
C TYR A 129 -3.91 3.19 8.53
N LYS A 130 -5.13 3.51 8.07
CA LYS A 130 -6.33 3.39 8.91
C LYS A 130 -6.64 1.92 9.24
N LEU A 131 -6.50 1.01 8.28
CA LEU A 131 -6.74 -0.42 8.48
C LEU A 131 -5.69 -1.03 9.41
N GLU A 132 -4.40 -0.77 9.17
CA GLU A 132 -3.32 -1.24 10.05
C GLU A 132 -3.52 -0.73 11.48
N ARG A 133 -3.89 0.54 11.65
CA ARG A 133 -4.21 1.11 12.96
C ARG A 133 -5.44 0.47 13.59
N GLN A 134 -6.46 0.15 12.81
CA GLN A 134 -7.67 -0.50 13.32
C GLN A 134 -7.37 -1.94 13.74
N ALA A 135 -6.63 -2.70 12.94
CA ALA A 135 -6.16 -4.03 13.28
C ALA A 135 -5.31 -4.03 14.56
N TYR A 136 -4.41 -3.07 14.72
CA TYR A 136 -3.63 -2.90 15.95
C TYR A 136 -4.52 -2.70 17.19
N LYS A 137 -5.54 -1.82 17.10
CA LYS A 137 -6.51 -1.60 18.20
C LYS A 137 -7.31 -2.85 18.56
N ASP A 138 -7.52 -3.69 17.56
CA ASP A 138 -8.30 -4.92 17.66
C ASP A 138 -7.46 -6.11 18.15
N GLY A 139 -6.18 -5.91 18.49
CA GLY A 139 -5.31 -6.94 19.08
C GLY A 139 -4.22 -7.48 18.12
N TYR A 140 -4.31 -7.17 16.83
CA TYR A 140 -3.34 -7.62 15.81
C TYR A 140 -2.09 -6.74 15.82
N HIS A 141 -1.27 -6.86 16.86
CA HIS A 141 -0.09 -6.03 17.10
C HIS A 141 1.01 -6.12 16.02
N LEU A 142 1.02 -7.19 15.23
CA LEU A 142 1.94 -7.38 14.09
C LEU A 142 1.32 -7.04 12.73
N ALA A 143 0.07 -6.55 12.68
CA ALA A 143 -0.55 -6.17 11.42
C ALA A 143 0.36 -5.20 10.66
N MET A 144 0.52 -5.44 9.35
CA MET A 144 1.50 -4.73 8.53
C MET A 144 0.91 -4.31 7.20
N GLY A 145 0.95 -3.00 6.93
CA GLY A 145 0.42 -2.40 5.71
C GLY A 145 1.48 -2.10 4.66
N PHE A 146 1.14 -2.29 3.38
CA PHE A 146 1.94 -1.85 2.23
C PHE A 146 1.06 -1.07 1.24
N GLY A 147 1.54 0.09 0.81
CA GLY A 147 0.85 0.94 -0.17
C GLY A 147 1.36 0.73 -1.59
N GLY A 148 1.00 1.65 -2.48
CA GLY A 148 1.66 1.83 -3.77
C GLY A 148 2.42 3.16 -3.80
N GLY A 149 3.52 3.22 -4.54
CA GLY A 149 4.32 4.43 -4.70
C GLY A 149 5.03 4.91 -3.44
N SER A 150 5.86 5.95 -3.58
CA SER A 150 6.71 6.41 -2.49
C SER A 150 5.97 7.26 -1.47
N CYS A 151 6.16 6.96 -0.18
CA CYS A 151 5.65 7.80 0.91
C CYS A 151 6.16 9.25 0.87
N LYS A 152 7.29 9.49 0.19
CA LYS A 152 7.80 10.84 -0.05
C LYS A 152 6.80 11.70 -0.83
N ASP A 153 6.02 11.09 -1.72
CA ASP A 153 5.06 11.82 -2.54
C ASP A 153 3.83 12.20 -1.73
N TYR A 154 3.10 11.21 -1.21
CA TYR A 154 1.79 11.47 -0.59
C TYR A 154 1.84 11.96 0.87
N LEU A 155 2.98 11.82 1.58
CA LEU A 155 3.14 12.38 2.94
C LEU A 155 3.99 13.65 2.94
N CYS A 156 5.11 13.63 2.23
CA CYS A 156 6.10 14.72 2.28
C CYS A 156 5.99 15.70 1.11
N GLN A 157 5.07 15.49 0.17
CA GLN A 157 4.87 16.34 -1.02
C GLN A 157 6.16 16.54 -1.84
N GLY A 158 6.96 15.47 -1.96
CA GLY A 158 8.21 15.49 -2.69
C GLY A 158 9.39 16.17 -1.97
N LEU A 159 9.18 16.78 -0.80
CA LEU A 159 10.25 17.39 -0.01
C LEU A 159 11.32 16.36 0.40
N LEU A 160 12.56 16.82 0.62
CA LEU A 160 13.67 15.99 1.07
C LEU A 160 13.28 15.13 2.28
N CYS A 161 13.70 13.86 2.26
CA CYS A 161 13.38 12.92 3.32
C CYS A 161 14.23 13.21 4.55
N GLN A 162 13.62 13.77 5.59
CA GLN A 162 14.30 14.12 6.84
C GLN A 162 14.92 12.90 7.55
N TYR A 163 14.40 11.70 7.28
CA TYR A 163 14.99 10.46 7.81
C TYR A 163 16.35 10.17 7.19
N LEU A 164 16.54 10.40 5.90
CA LEU A 164 17.84 10.17 5.24
C LEU A 164 18.89 11.21 5.65
N ASP A 165 18.46 12.37 6.13
CA ASP A 165 19.32 13.43 6.63
C ASP A 165 19.65 13.26 8.14
N SER A 166 18.61 13.14 8.98
CA SER A 166 18.75 13.18 10.45
C SER A 166 18.29 11.93 11.18
N GLY A 167 17.86 10.88 10.48
CA GLY A 167 17.28 9.66 11.07
C GLY A 167 15.86 9.85 11.63
N ARG A 168 15.25 11.02 11.49
CA ARG A 168 13.91 11.33 12.05
C ARG A 168 12.88 11.51 10.94
N CYS A 169 11.98 10.53 10.82
CA CYS A 169 10.86 10.63 9.87
C CYS A 169 9.80 11.61 10.40
N ARG A 170 9.24 12.45 9.53
CA ARG A 170 8.09 13.32 9.84
C ARG A 170 6.80 12.55 10.09
N PHE A 171 6.72 11.32 9.60
CA PHE A 171 5.52 10.49 9.61
C PHE A 171 5.81 9.03 10.00
N PRO A 172 6.45 8.76 11.16
CA PRO A 172 6.96 7.43 11.50
C PRO A 172 5.87 6.35 11.60
N HIS A 173 4.65 6.73 12.00
CA HIS A 173 3.51 5.82 12.13
C HIS A 173 2.67 5.65 10.86
N ARG A 174 2.98 6.39 9.78
CA ARG A 174 2.22 6.36 8.51
C ARG A 174 3.07 5.94 7.33
N ALA A 175 4.37 6.21 7.37
CA ALA A 175 5.27 5.87 6.29
C ALA A 175 5.39 4.35 6.18
N ARG A 176 4.99 3.80 5.03
CA ARG A 176 5.15 2.39 4.67
C ARG A 176 5.87 2.28 3.34
N PRO A 177 6.62 1.19 3.10
CA PRO A 177 7.10 0.87 1.77
C PRO A 177 5.95 0.54 0.84
N ALA A 178 6.18 0.82 -0.43
CA ALA A 178 5.30 0.39 -1.50
C ALA A 178 5.43 -1.12 -1.71
N MET A 179 4.39 -1.77 -2.22
CA MET A 179 4.41 -3.18 -2.59
C MET A 179 5.54 -3.49 -3.58
N GLU A 180 5.75 -2.65 -4.59
CA GLU A 180 6.85 -2.80 -5.54
C GLU A 180 8.23 -2.62 -4.89
N ALA A 181 8.31 -1.76 -3.87
CA ALA A 181 9.54 -1.53 -3.13
C ALA A 181 9.93 -2.75 -2.29
N VAL A 182 8.99 -3.62 -1.89
CA VAL A 182 9.25 -4.87 -1.17
C VAL A 182 9.11 -6.12 -2.04
N GLY A 183 8.99 -5.95 -3.36
CA GLY A 183 9.00 -7.05 -4.32
C GLY A 183 7.67 -7.80 -4.45
N ILE A 184 6.57 -7.29 -3.91
CA ILE A 184 5.24 -7.90 -4.09
C ILE A 184 4.79 -7.71 -5.54
N ASP A 185 4.51 -8.80 -6.24
CA ASP A 185 3.88 -8.75 -7.57
C ASP A 185 2.38 -8.46 -7.44
N VAL A 186 2.05 -7.17 -7.46
CA VAL A 186 0.68 -6.67 -7.36
C VAL A 186 -0.17 -7.15 -8.52
N PHE A 187 0.36 -7.26 -9.74
CA PHE A 187 -0.45 -7.64 -10.90
C PHE A 187 -0.86 -9.11 -10.83
N ALA A 188 0.03 -9.99 -10.38
CA ALA A 188 -0.31 -11.39 -10.10
C ALA A 188 -1.44 -11.50 -9.06
N LEU A 189 -1.42 -10.66 -8.02
CA LEU A 189 -2.47 -10.59 -7.02
C LEU A 189 -3.80 -10.09 -7.57
N LEU A 190 -3.78 -9.01 -8.37
CA LEU A 190 -4.97 -8.47 -9.01
C LEU A 190 -5.66 -9.53 -9.88
N ASN A 191 -4.89 -10.28 -10.67
CA ASN A 191 -5.44 -11.36 -11.50
C ASN A 191 -6.11 -12.46 -10.67
N LYS A 192 -5.56 -12.83 -9.51
CA LYS A 192 -6.16 -13.82 -8.60
C LYS A 192 -7.55 -13.38 -8.10
N VAL A 193 -7.74 -12.07 -7.86
CA VAL A 193 -9.03 -11.50 -7.42
C VAL A 193 -9.88 -10.96 -8.57
N ARG A 194 -9.49 -11.22 -9.83
CA ARG A 194 -10.18 -10.78 -11.06
C ARG A 194 -10.30 -9.26 -11.19
N TRP A 195 -9.30 -8.54 -10.69
CA TRP A 195 -9.12 -7.12 -10.94
C TRP A 195 -8.08 -6.92 -12.04
N TYR A 196 -8.23 -5.84 -12.80
CA TYR A 196 -7.36 -5.55 -13.93
C TYR A 196 -6.72 -4.17 -13.77
N ALA A 197 -5.45 -4.09 -14.13
CA ALA A 197 -4.69 -2.85 -14.23
C ALA A 197 -4.13 -2.74 -15.64
N TYR A 198 -4.10 -1.52 -16.16
CA TYR A 198 -3.67 -1.24 -17.52
C TYR A 198 -2.43 -0.37 -17.51
N ALA A 199 -1.58 -0.52 -18.53
CA ALA A 199 -0.50 0.40 -18.75
C ALA A 199 -1.09 1.77 -19.10
N LEU A 200 -0.71 2.80 -18.35
CA LEU A 200 -1.16 4.18 -18.56
C LEU A 200 -0.15 4.90 -19.45
N LEU A 201 -0.04 4.41 -20.67
CA LEU A 201 0.86 4.91 -21.72
C LEU A 201 0.02 5.34 -22.92
N ASP A 202 0.56 6.27 -23.72
CA ASP A 202 -0.03 6.73 -24.99
C ASP A 202 -1.44 7.33 -24.84
N ASP A 203 -2.42 6.81 -25.59
CA ASP A 203 -3.79 7.30 -25.62
C ASP A 203 -4.58 6.80 -24.40
N LEU A 204 -4.80 7.70 -23.43
CA LEU A 204 -5.56 7.39 -22.23
C LEU A 204 -7.06 7.19 -22.48
N SER A 205 -7.60 7.64 -23.62
CA SER A 205 -9.05 7.56 -23.88
C SER A 205 -9.54 6.12 -24.10
N ILE A 206 -8.63 5.20 -24.44
CA ILE A 206 -8.92 3.77 -24.60
C ILE A 206 -8.66 2.96 -23.32
N VAL A 207 -8.06 3.57 -22.30
CA VAL A 207 -7.75 2.89 -21.04
C VAL A 207 -9.02 2.83 -20.19
N PRO A 208 -9.49 1.64 -19.77
CA PRO A 208 -10.75 1.53 -19.04
C PRO A 208 -10.73 2.13 -17.63
N CYS A 209 -9.57 2.10 -16.96
CA CYS A 209 -9.41 2.62 -15.61
C CYS A 209 -7.94 2.84 -15.24
N ALA A 210 -7.71 3.73 -14.27
CA ALA A 210 -6.48 3.83 -13.52
C ALA A 210 -6.75 3.46 -12.06
N ILE A 211 -5.87 2.66 -11.45
CA ILE A 211 -6.07 2.19 -10.07
C ILE A 211 -4.81 2.34 -9.23
N THR A 212 -5.01 2.55 -7.93
CA THR A 212 -3.98 2.33 -6.91
C THR A 212 -4.40 1.19 -6.00
N VAL A 213 -3.42 0.48 -5.45
CA VAL A 213 -3.66 -0.75 -4.68
C VAL A 213 -2.98 -0.61 -3.32
N GLY A 214 -3.62 -1.13 -2.28
CA GLY A 214 -3.05 -1.28 -0.95
C GLY A 214 -3.35 -2.65 -0.40
N ILE A 215 -2.52 -3.10 0.54
CA ILE A 215 -2.68 -4.37 1.23
C ILE A 215 -2.33 -4.23 2.71
N VAL A 216 -3.08 -4.92 3.58
CA VAL A 216 -2.78 -5.02 5.01
C VAL A 216 -2.81 -6.49 5.42
N PHE A 217 -1.68 -6.99 5.91
CA PHE A 217 -1.55 -8.35 6.43
C PHE A 217 -2.07 -8.42 7.86
N ILE A 218 -2.82 -9.49 8.14
CA ILE A 218 -3.52 -9.74 9.40
C ILE A 218 -3.25 -11.19 9.82
N HIS A 219 -3.03 -11.35 11.13
CA HIS A 219 -2.86 -12.62 11.82
C HIS A 219 -1.64 -13.43 11.38
#